data_AF-A0A367M2B8-F1
#
_entry.id   AF-A0A367M2B8-F1
#
_cell.length_a   1.000
_cell.length_b   1.000
_cell.length_c   1.000
_cell.angle_alpha   90.00
_cell.angle_beta   90.00
_cell.angle_gamma   90.00
#
_symmetry.space_group_name_H-M   'P 1'
#
loop_
_entity.id
_entity.type
_entity.pdbx_description
1 polymer ?
#
loop_
_entity_poly.entity_id
_entity_poly.type
_entity_poly.pdbx_seq_one_letter_code
_entity_poly.pdbx_strand_id
1 'polypeptide(L)'
;ADGSGQWLPLDIADGNFRAARRKAGVSFADQGEVLINTRLAADVLGATKMDRPEWGAVNPDNGDVYFTLTNNTSRTVADAANPRVKNAYGHIIRWRERSRDYAGQRFTWDLFMLAGPGEDSRGPDGKPLNQDNILASPDGLWFDPEGRLWIQTDMSGSQLSSGPFGNNQMLVADPRTGELKRFLTGPLGCEVTGIAATPDFRTLFINIQHPGEGSTADNLLSTWPDGPGRRPRSATVVITREDGRRLL
;
A
#
# COMPACT_ATOMS: atom_id res chain seq x y z
N ALA A 1 5.27 8.04 -19.80
CA ALA A 1 6.13 8.85 -18.93
C ALA A 1 7.55 8.29 -19.00
N ASP A 2 8.57 9.10 -18.73
CA ASP A 2 9.99 8.71 -18.76
C ASP A 2 10.51 8.22 -17.40
N GLY A 3 9.61 7.98 -16.44
CA GLY A 3 9.96 7.58 -15.07
C GLY A 3 10.49 8.73 -14.21
N SER A 4 10.37 9.99 -14.63
CA SER A 4 10.68 11.15 -13.78
C SER A 4 9.45 11.68 -13.05
N GLY A 5 9.67 12.30 -11.88
CA GLY A 5 8.66 13.01 -11.12
C GLY A 5 9.22 14.21 -10.37
N GLN A 6 8.33 15.03 -9.83
CA GLN A 6 8.68 16.25 -9.11
C GLN A 6 7.74 16.53 -7.94
N TRP A 7 8.27 17.16 -6.91
CA TRP A 7 7.50 17.69 -5.79
C TRP A 7 7.07 19.12 -6.09
N LEU A 8 5.77 19.38 -5.98
CA LEU A 8 5.19 20.70 -6.22
C LEU A 8 4.84 21.34 -4.87
N PRO A 9 5.40 22.51 -4.53
CA PRO A 9 5.17 23.13 -3.23
C PRO A 9 3.74 23.70 -3.14
N LEU A 10 2.98 23.25 -2.13
CA LEU A 10 1.70 23.86 -1.74
C LEU A 10 1.93 25.05 -0.80
N ASP A 11 2.72 26.01 -1.27
CA ASP A 11 3.09 27.22 -0.54
C ASP A 11 2.40 28.43 -1.18
N ILE A 12 1.60 29.16 -0.41
CA ILE A 12 0.87 30.34 -0.85
C ILE A 12 1.79 31.43 -1.42
N ALA A 13 3.05 31.47 -1.00
CA ALA A 13 4.07 32.39 -1.47
C ALA A 13 4.83 31.88 -2.72
N ASP A 14 4.63 30.63 -3.14
CA ASP A 14 5.27 30.09 -4.34
C ASP A 14 4.69 30.74 -5.62
N GLY A 15 5.59 31.06 -6.55
CA GLY A 15 5.24 31.74 -7.80
C GLY A 15 4.39 30.88 -8.74
N ASN A 16 4.72 29.59 -8.85
CA ASN A 16 3.99 28.65 -9.71
C ASN A 16 2.61 28.36 -9.12
N PHE A 17 2.51 28.17 -7.80
CA PHE A 17 1.23 27.97 -7.14
C PHE A 17 0.33 29.20 -7.22
N ARG A 18 0.87 30.43 -7.08
CA ARG A 18 0.10 31.66 -7.36
C ARG A 18 -0.44 31.71 -8.79
N ALA A 19 0.39 31.36 -9.78
CA ALA A 19 -0.01 31.38 -11.18
C ALA A 19 -1.10 30.34 -11.48
N ALA A 20 -0.96 29.12 -10.93
CA ALA A 20 -1.94 28.04 -11.07
C ALA A 20 -3.30 28.41 -10.47
N ARG A 21 -3.32 28.95 -9.25
CA ARG A 21 -4.54 29.45 -8.57
C ARG A 21 -5.27 30.52 -9.37
N ARG A 22 -4.54 31.52 -9.86
CA ARG A 22 -5.11 32.58 -10.70
C ARG A 22 -5.74 32.01 -11.97
N LYS A 23 -5.06 31.07 -12.64
CA LYS A 23 -5.58 30.42 -13.85
C LYS A 23 -6.86 29.61 -13.56
N ALA A 24 -6.93 28.95 -12.41
CA ALA A 24 -8.09 28.17 -11.99
C ALA A 24 -9.23 29.02 -11.41
N GLY A 25 -9.02 30.32 -11.17
CA GLY A 25 -10.00 31.17 -10.49
C GLY A 25 -10.22 30.79 -9.02
N VAL A 26 -9.23 30.15 -8.38
CA VAL A 26 -9.31 29.70 -6.98
C VAL A 26 -8.46 30.61 -6.10
N SER A 27 -9.01 31.07 -4.98
CA SER A 27 -8.30 31.86 -3.97
C SER A 27 -8.21 31.11 -2.65
N PHE A 28 -7.13 31.37 -1.91
CA PHE A 28 -6.98 31.03 -0.50
C PHE A 28 -6.55 32.31 0.23
N ALA A 29 -7.11 32.58 1.40
CA ALA A 29 -6.85 33.74 2.23
C ALA A 29 -5.44 33.71 2.81
N ASP A 30 -4.99 32.56 3.28
CA ASP A 30 -3.66 32.35 3.87
C ASP A 30 -3.18 30.90 3.71
N GLN A 31 -1.97 30.61 4.22
CA GLN A 31 -1.39 29.26 4.18
C GLN A 31 -2.22 28.24 5.00
N GLY A 32 -2.93 28.69 6.04
CA GLY A 32 -3.81 27.83 6.82
C GLY A 32 -4.96 27.29 5.98
N GLU A 33 -5.57 28.14 5.15
CA GLU A 33 -6.63 27.70 4.23
C GLU A 33 -6.11 26.75 3.14
N VAL A 34 -4.86 26.92 2.69
CA VAL A 34 -4.21 25.95 1.78
C VAL A 34 -4.11 24.57 2.45
N LEU A 35 -3.70 24.51 3.72
CA LEU A 35 -3.56 23.25 4.46
C LEU A 35 -4.93 22.58 4.73
N ILE A 36 -5.96 23.37 5.09
CA ILE A 36 -7.32 22.86 5.27
C ILE A 36 -7.86 22.31 3.95
N ASN A 37 -7.63 23.01 2.84
CA ASN A 37 -8.11 22.66 1.50
C ASN A 37 -7.02 22.00 0.63
N THR A 38 -6.12 21.22 1.23
CA THR A 38 -4.93 20.64 0.57
C THR A 38 -5.27 19.91 -0.73
N ARG A 39 -6.41 19.19 -0.78
CA ARG A 39 -6.85 18.48 -1.99
C ARG A 39 -7.13 19.42 -3.15
N LEU A 40 -7.89 20.50 -2.91
CA LEU A 40 -8.16 21.52 -3.94
C LEU A 40 -6.88 22.25 -4.36
N ALA A 41 -6.01 22.57 -3.40
CA ALA A 41 -4.72 23.19 -3.68
C ALA A 41 -3.85 22.30 -4.60
N ALA A 42 -3.76 21.01 -4.31
CA ALA A 42 -3.03 20.04 -5.14
C ALA A 42 -3.64 19.87 -6.54
N ASP A 43 -4.97 19.80 -6.65
CA ASP A 43 -5.67 19.73 -7.94
C ASP A 43 -5.37 20.96 -8.81
N VAL A 44 -5.42 22.16 -8.21
CA VAL A 44 -5.10 23.42 -8.90
C VAL A 44 -3.65 23.44 -9.40
N LEU A 45 -2.71 22.93 -8.61
CA LEU A 45 -1.30 22.87 -8.97
C LEU A 45 -0.97 21.76 -9.99
N GLY A 46 -1.95 20.88 -10.28
CA GLY A 46 -1.82 19.82 -11.27
C GLY A 46 -1.15 18.56 -10.75
N ALA A 47 -1.35 18.23 -9.46
CA ALA A 47 -0.90 16.95 -8.91
C ALA A 47 -1.48 15.76 -9.69
N THR A 48 -0.68 14.69 -9.82
CA THR A 48 -1.12 13.47 -10.50
C THR A 48 -2.17 12.74 -9.66
N LYS A 49 -3.30 12.40 -10.27
CA LYS A 49 -4.36 11.62 -9.61
C LYS A 49 -3.99 10.14 -9.56
N MET A 50 -3.81 9.62 -8.37
CA MET A 50 -3.31 8.26 -8.12
C MET A 50 -4.41 7.26 -7.79
N ASP A 51 -4.14 5.97 -7.97
CA ASP A 51 -5.03 4.86 -7.62
C ASP A 51 -4.98 4.53 -6.13
N ARG A 52 -5.73 5.29 -5.31
CA ARG A 52 -5.86 5.11 -3.85
C ARG A 52 -4.53 4.85 -3.13
N PRO A 53 -3.68 5.87 -2.96
CA PRO A 53 -2.48 5.77 -2.13
C PRO A 53 -2.83 5.41 -0.68
N GLU A 54 -2.17 4.40 -0.10
CA GLU A 54 -2.34 4.02 1.31
C GLU A 54 -1.03 4.11 2.08
N TRP A 55 -0.35 3.00 2.42
CA TRP A 55 0.88 3.06 3.20
C TRP A 55 2.10 3.35 2.33
N GLY A 56 3.05 4.05 2.95
CA GLY A 56 4.40 4.23 2.43
C GLY A 56 5.45 3.63 3.35
N ALA A 57 6.53 3.10 2.79
CA ALA A 57 7.69 2.63 3.53
C ALA A 57 8.99 3.04 2.84
N VAL A 58 10.02 3.35 3.62
CA VAL A 58 11.35 3.73 3.11
C VAL A 58 12.31 2.58 3.33
N ASN A 59 12.99 2.16 2.27
CA ASN A 59 13.99 1.11 2.34
C ASN A 59 15.20 1.64 3.15
N PRO A 60 15.58 0.97 4.25
CA PRO A 60 16.66 1.44 5.13
C PRO A 60 18.04 1.38 4.48
N ASP A 61 18.24 0.53 3.47
CA ASP A 61 19.54 0.33 2.84
C ASP A 61 19.87 1.39 1.79
N ASN A 62 18.85 1.87 1.07
CA ASN A 62 19.06 2.74 -0.09
C ASN A 62 18.18 4.00 -0.14
N GLY A 63 17.23 4.15 0.78
CA GLY A 63 16.35 5.32 0.86
C GLY A 63 15.25 5.37 -0.21
N ASP A 64 15.07 4.33 -1.00
CA ASP A 64 13.95 4.24 -1.94
C ASP A 64 12.64 4.20 -1.17
N VAL A 65 11.65 4.95 -1.65
CA VAL A 65 10.32 5.00 -1.04
C VAL A 65 9.37 4.14 -1.85
N TYR A 66 8.55 3.37 -1.15
CA TYR A 66 7.55 2.47 -1.71
C TYR A 66 6.18 2.93 -1.23
N PHE A 67 5.17 2.83 -2.08
CA PHE A 67 3.80 3.21 -1.74
C PHE A 67 2.80 2.27 -2.38
N THR A 68 1.81 1.86 -1.61
CA THR A 68 0.69 1.07 -2.13
C THR A 68 -0.32 1.96 -2.82
N LEU A 69 -0.80 1.44 -3.95
CA LEU A 69 -1.90 2.00 -4.73
C LEU A 69 -2.96 0.90 -4.81
N THR A 70 -3.79 0.82 -3.76
CA THR A 70 -4.52 -0.41 -3.39
C THR A 70 -5.52 -0.86 -4.46
N ASN A 71 -6.25 0.06 -5.09
CA ASN A 71 -7.12 -0.19 -6.26
C ASN A 71 -7.76 1.12 -6.73
N ASN A 72 -8.39 1.10 -7.90
CA ASN A 72 -9.27 2.16 -8.39
C ASN A 72 -10.17 1.65 -9.53
N THR A 73 -11.30 1.05 -9.18
CA THR A 73 -12.30 0.58 -10.17
C THR A 73 -12.98 1.72 -10.93
N SER A 74 -12.85 2.96 -10.44
CA SER A 74 -13.35 4.17 -11.12
C SER A 74 -12.36 4.75 -12.13
N ARG A 75 -11.13 4.19 -12.26
CA ARG A 75 -10.16 4.67 -13.27
C ARG A 75 -10.70 4.44 -14.68
N THR A 76 -10.91 5.53 -15.41
CA THR A 76 -11.38 5.51 -16.81
C THR A 76 -10.25 5.69 -17.82
N VAL A 77 -9.16 6.36 -17.43
CA VAL A 77 -8.00 6.61 -18.27
C VAL A 77 -6.75 6.12 -17.55
N ALA A 78 -6.03 5.20 -18.19
CA ALA A 78 -4.74 4.72 -17.73
C ALA A 78 -3.63 5.72 -18.07
N ASP A 79 -2.62 5.75 -17.23
CA ASP A 79 -1.38 6.47 -17.47
C ASP A 79 -0.19 5.60 -17.01
N ALA A 80 1.04 6.10 -17.13
CA ALA A 80 2.21 5.29 -16.83
C ALA A 80 2.32 4.92 -15.33
N ALA A 81 1.83 5.77 -14.42
CA ALA A 81 1.86 5.51 -12.99
C ALA A 81 0.63 4.69 -12.55
N ASN A 82 -0.49 4.80 -13.28
CA ASN A 82 -1.74 4.08 -13.05
C ASN A 82 -2.13 3.29 -14.31
N PRO A 83 -1.48 2.14 -14.59
CA PRO A 83 -1.47 1.54 -15.93
C PRO A 83 -2.75 0.79 -16.31
N ARG A 84 -3.73 0.64 -15.40
CA ARG A 84 -4.95 -0.13 -15.64
C ARG A 84 -6.19 0.73 -15.49
N VAL A 85 -7.08 0.66 -16.48
CA VAL A 85 -8.46 1.11 -16.33
C VAL A 85 -9.23 0.11 -15.45
N LYS A 86 -10.18 0.60 -14.67
CA LYS A 86 -10.95 -0.20 -13.70
C LYS A 86 -10.05 -1.09 -12.84
N ASN A 87 -8.92 -0.55 -12.39
CA ASN A 87 -7.89 -1.27 -11.65
C ASN A 87 -8.49 -1.89 -10.38
N ALA A 88 -8.78 -3.20 -10.41
CA ALA A 88 -9.34 -3.89 -9.26
C ALA A 88 -8.27 -4.33 -8.26
N TYR A 89 -7.03 -4.55 -8.71
CA TYR A 89 -6.06 -5.33 -7.95
C TYR A 89 -4.96 -4.50 -7.27
N GLY A 90 -4.71 -3.28 -7.75
CA GLY A 90 -3.68 -2.42 -7.18
C GLY A 90 -2.25 -2.76 -7.55
N HIS A 91 -1.33 -1.92 -7.11
CA HIS A 91 0.09 -2.02 -7.42
C HIS A 91 0.93 -1.30 -6.37
N ILE A 92 2.25 -1.50 -6.42
CA ILE A 92 3.20 -0.77 -5.58
C ILE A 92 4.08 0.07 -6.50
N ILE A 93 4.07 1.38 -6.27
CA ILE A 93 5.00 2.31 -6.92
C ILE A 93 6.22 2.49 -6.02
N ARG A 94 7.39 2.65 -6.63
CA ARG A 94 8.65 2.97 -5.97
C ARG A 94 9.23 4.23 -6.56
N TRP A 95 9.84 5.07 -5.74
CA TRP A 95 10.69 6.17 -6.23
C TRP A 95 11.98 6.33 -5.44
N ARG A 96 12.94 6.96 -6.10
CA ARG A 96 14.23 7.38 -5.56
C ARG A 96 14.37 8.88 -5.70
N GLU A 97 14.57 9.56 -4.58
CA GLU A 97 14.94 10.98 -4.58
C GLU A 97 16.24 11.20 -5.33
N ARG A 98 16.30 12.24 -6.17
CA ARG A 98 17.56 12.61 -6.83
C ARG A 98 18.53 13.27 -5.86
N SER A 99 18.03 13.88 -4.79
CA SER A 99 18.88 14.42 -3.74
C SER A 99 19.18 13.36 -2.68
N ARG A 100 20.42 13.36 -2.18
CA ARG A 100 20.87 12.42 -1.14
C ARG A 100 20.35 12.76 0.25
N ASP A 101 19.92 14.00 0.47
CA ASP A 101 19.40 14.52 1.74
C ASP A 101 17.87 14.56 1.79
N TYR A 102 17.19 14.03 0.77
CA TYR A 102 15.73 14.04 0.62
C TYR A 102 15.10 15.45 0.58
N ALA A 103 15.89 16.52 0.44
CA ALA A 103 15.41 17.90 0.29
C ALA A 103 15.20 18.29 -1.19
N GLY A 104 15.49 17.37 -2.11
CA GLY A 104 15.30 17.57 -3.54
C GLY A 104 13.83 17.64 -3.94
N GLN A 105 13.55 18.29 -5.06
CA GLN A 105 12.19 18.39 -5.63
C GLN A 105 11.99 17.47 -6.83
N ARG A 106 12.89 16.52 -7.07
CA ARG A 106 12.84 15.62 -8.23
C ARG A 106 13.22 14.21 -7.83
N PHE A 107 12.51 13.25 -8.40
CA PHE A 107 12.73 11.84 -8.18
C PHE A 107 12.62 11.08 -9.51
N THR A 108 13.09 9.84 -9.49
CA THR A 108 12.79 8.84 -10.52
C THR A 108 11.93 7.75 -9.91
N TRP A 109 10.97 7.22 -10.66
CA TRP A 109 10.02 6.22 -10.18
C TRP A 109 9.84 5.08 -11.18
N ASP A 110 9.42 3.94 -10.65
CA ASP A 110 9.01 2.75 -11.39
C ASP A 110 7.90 2.00 -10.63
N LEU A 111 7.20 1.09 -11.31
CA LEU A 111 6.22 0.23 -10.66
C LEU A 111 6.94 -1.03 -10.17
N PHE A 112 7.18 -1.10 -8.86
CA PHE A 112 7.84 -2.22 -8.21
C PHE A 112 7.10 -3.53 -8.48
N MET A 113 5.77 -3.52 -8.41
CA MET A 113 4.95 -4.65 -8.80
C MET A 113 3.53 -4.24 -9.18
N LEU A 114 2.86 -5.06 -9.99
CA LEU A 114 1.43 -5.04 -10.26
C LEU A 114 0.79 -6.27 -9.62
N ALA A 115 -0.14 -6.07 -8.69
CA ALA A 115 -0.92 -7.17 -8.11
C ALA A 115 -2.04 -7.58 -9.07
N GLY A 116 -2.54 -8.81 -8.95
CA GLY A 116 -3.55 -9.37 -9.85
C GLY A 116 -3.26 -10.84 -10.22
N PRO A 117 -4.11 -11.47 -11.05
CA PRO A 117 -3.95 -12.85 -11.47
C PRO A 117 -3.12 -12.99 -12.76
N GLY A 118 -2.24 -14.00 -12.79
CA GLY A 118 -1.54 -14.43 -14.01
C GLY A 118 -0.89 -13.26 -14.75
N GLU A 119 -1.10 -13.17 -16.06
CA GLU A 119 -0.50 -12.14 -16.92
C GLU A 119 -1.01 -10.71 -16.65
N ASP A 120 -2.07 -10.53 -15.85
CA ASP A 120 -2.49 -9.18 -15.38
C ASP A 120 -1.69 -8.71 -14.16
N SER A 121 -0.65 -9.46 -13.79
CA SER A 121 0.25 -9.15 -12.69
C SER A 121 1.70 -9.13 -13.15
N ARG A 122 2.53 -8.48 -12.33
CA ARG A 122 3.97 -8.44 -12.52
C ARG A 122 4.62 -8.32 -11.15
N GLY A 123 5.29 -9.37 -10.71
CA GLY A 123 6.06 -9.38 -9.48
C GLY A 123 7.32 -8.51 -9.55
N PRO A 124 8.01 -8.36 -8.41
CA PRO A 124 9.25 -7.60 -8.33
C PRO A 124 10.39 -8.12 -9.22
N ASP A 125 10.39 -9.41 -9.55
CA ASP A 125 11.32 -10.05 -10.49
C ASP A 125 10.96 -9.82 -11.97
N GLY A 126 9.89 -9.07 -12.24
CA GLY A 126 9.38 -8.77 -13.58
C GLY A 126 8.52 -9.87 -14.20
N LYS A 127 8.26 -10.98 -13.50
CA LYS A 127 7.43 -12.09 -14.00
C LYS A 127 6.01 -12.03 -13.45
N PRO A 128 5.03 -12.67 -14.11
CA PRO A 128 3.70 -12.86 -13.56
C PRO A 128 3.72 -13.52 -12.17
N LEU A 129 2.82 -13.08 -11.30
CA LEU A 129 2.56 -13.73 -10.01
C LEU A 129 1.89 -15.09 -10.23
N ASN A 130 2.14 -16.02 -9.31
CA ASN A 130 1.63 -17.39 -9.34
C ASN A 130 0.90 -17.74 -8.03
N GLN A 131 0.41 -18.97 -7.91
CA GLN A 131 -0.37 -19.38 -6.73
C GLN A 131 0.35 -19.20 -5.39
N ASP A 132 1.69 -19.24 -5.37
CA ASP A 132 2.50 -19.11 -4.15
C ASP A 132 2.59 -17.66 -3.66
N ASN A 133 2.33 -16.67 -4.52
CA ASN A 133 2.52 -15.25 -4.20
C ASN A 133 1.48 -14.29 -4.79
N ILE A 134 0.41 -14.82 -5.40
CA ILE A 134 -0.70 -14.02 -5.91
C ILE A 134 -1.40 -13.26 -4.76
N LEU A 135 -1.69 -11.98 -5.02
CA LEU A 135 -2.34 -11.06 -4.09
C LEU A 135 -3.15 -10.01 -4.88
N ALA A 136 -4.01 -9.29 -4.17
CA ALA A 136 -4.66 -8.08 -4.63
C ALA A 136 -4.86 -7.11 -3.46
N SER A 137 -5.12 -5.85 -3.78
CA SER A 137 -5.32 -4.75 -2.82
C SER A 137 -4.19 -4.66 -1.78
N PRO A 138 -2.92 -4.53 -2.22
CA PRO A 138 -1.84 -4.28 -1.27
C PRO A 138 -2.11 -2.95 -0.57
N ASP A 139 -1.99 -2.95 0.75
CA ASP A 139 -2.25 -1.79 1.63
C ASP A 139 -1.04 -1.57 2.54
N GLY A 140 -0.95 -2.27 3.67
CA GLY A 140 0.13 -2.08 4.65
C GLY A 140 1.52 -2.38 4.08
N LEU A 141 2.49 -1.49 4.36
CA LEU A 141 3.90 -1.67 4.00
C LEU A 141 4.83 -1.43 5.20
N TRP A 142 5.89 -2.23 5.28
CA TRP A 142 6.95 -2.02 6.27
C TRP A 142 8.27 -2.66 5.84
N PHE A 143 9.38 -2.00 6.13
CA PHE A 143 10.71 -2.57 5.93
C PHE A 143 11.27 -3.12 7.22
N ASP A 144 11.80 -4.34 7.16
CA ASP A 144 12.58 -4.87 8.26
C ASP A 144 14.05 -4.40 8.22
N PRO A 145 14.82 -4.62 9.30
CA PRO A 145 16.22 -4.21 9.37
C PRO A 145 17.15 -4.89 8.36
N GLU A 146 16.70 -5.89 7.60
CA GLU A 146 17.47 -6.58 6.55
C GLU A 146 17.04 -6.13 5.14
N GLY A 147 16.22 -5.08 5.05
CA GLY A 147 15.78 -4.49 3.79
C GLY A 147 14.70 -5.30 3.08
N ARG A 148 14.04 -6.26 3.76
CA ARG A 148 12.88 -6.97 3.19
C ARG A 148 11.63 -6.12 3.36
N LEU A 149 10.82 -6.06 2.31
CA LEU A 149 9.55 -5.35 2.28
C LEU A 149 8.41 -6.29 2.64
N TRP A 150 7.75 -6.01 3.76
CA TRP A 150 6.55 -6.69 4.21
C TRP A 150 5.33 -5.99 3.59
N ILE A 151 4.43 -6.76 2.98
CA ILE A 151 3.26 -6.28 2.23
C ILE A 151 2.02 -6.93 2.82
N GLN A 152 1.07 -6.14 3.31
CA GLN A 152 -0.20 -6.59 3.87
C GLN A 152 -1.35 -6.25 2.90
N THR A 153 -2.45 -7.00 2.92
CA THR A 153 -3.56 -6.81 1.97
C THR A 153 -4.89 -6.50 2.65
N ASP A 154 -5.66 -5.62 2.00
CA ASP A 154 -7.05 -5.28 2.33
C ASP A 154 -7.97 -5.46 1.10
N MET A 155 -8.26 -6.71 0.78
CA MET A 155 -9.31 -7.09 -0.15
C MET A 155 -10.66 -7.12 0.57
N SER A 156 -11.68 -6.57 -0.07
CA SER A 156 -13.07 -6.63 0.39
C SER A 156 -14.01 -7.11 -0.72
N GLY A 157 -15.28 -7.35 -0.36
CA GLY A 157 -16.35 -7.67 -1.31
C GLY A 157 -16.06 -8.88 -2.22
N SER A 158 -16.19 -8.70 -3.53
CA SER A 158 -16.04 -9.81 -4.51
C SER A 158 -14.60 -10.34 -4.59
N GLN A 159 -13.60 -9.47 -4.37
CA GLN A 159 -12.19 -9.90 -4.39
C GLN A 159 -11.91 -10.91 -3.28
N LEU A 160 -12.40 -10.64 -2.07
CA LEU A 160 -12.22 -11.53 -0.93
C LEU A 160 -13.09 -12.79 -1.02
N SER A 161 -14.32 -12.68 -1.52
CA SER A 161 -15.30 -13.79 -1.51
C SER A 161 -15.18 -14.77 -2.68
N SER A 162 -14.68 -14.33 -3.83
CA SER A 162 -14.64 -15.15 -5.06
C SER A 162 -13.41 -14.93 -5.94
N GLY A 163 -12.49 -14.05 -5.52
CA GLY A 163 -11.21 -13.90 -6.20
C GLY A 163 -10.28 -15.10 -5.98
N PRO A 164 -9.29 -15.31 -6.85
CA PRO A 164 -8.35 -16.43 -6.75
C PRO A 164 -7.29 -16.25 -5.64
N PHE A 165 -7.44 -15.26 -4.75
CA PHE A 165 -6.41 -14.82 -3.81
C PHE A 165 -6.50 -15.49 -2.44
N GLY A 166 -7.66 -16.08 -2.11
CA GLY A 166 -7.99 -16.52 -0.75
C GLY A 166 -8.29 -15.33 0.18
N ASN A 167 -8.09 -15.53 1.48
CA ASN A 167 -8.25 -14.45 2.46
C ASN A 167 -7.13 -13.41 2.32
N ASN A 168 -7.32 -12.27 2.99
CA ASN A 168 -6.23 -11.30 3.18
C ASN A 168 -5.01 -11.92 3.85
N GLN A 169 -3.85 -11.38 3.53
CA GLN A 169 -2.57 -12.05 3.70
C GLN A 169 -1.45 -11.04 3.96
N MET A 170 -0.29 -11.56 4.34
CA MET A 170 0.95 -10.78 4.36
C MET A 170 2.02 -11.55 3.62
N LEU A 171 2.76 -10.83 2.78
CA LEU A 171 3.85 -11.32 1.96
C LEU A 171 5.15 -10.60 2.35
N VAL A 172 6.27 -11.19 1.96
CA VAL A 172 7.60 -10.63 2.11
C VAL A 172 8.26 -10.62 0.75
N ALA A 173 8.73 -9.45 0.34
CA ALA A 173 9.52 -9.25 -0.85
C ALA A 173 10.98 -8.94 -0.47
N ASP A 174 11.93 -9.50 -1.21
CA ASP A 174 13.31 -9.01 -1.23
C ASP A 174 13.48 -8.11 -2.47
N PRO A 175 13.57 -6.77 -2.31
CA PRO A 175 13.68 -5.87 -3.45
C PRO A 175 14.99 -6.01 -4.23
N ARG A 176 16.02 -6.67 -3.66
CA ARG A 176 17.32 -6.90 -4.33
C ARG A 176 17.22 -8.05 -5.32
N THR A 177 16.50 -9.11 -4.98
CA THR A 177 16.38 -10.33 -5.80
C THR A 177 15.09 -10.39 -6.62
N GLY A 178 14.07 -9.65 -6.19
CA GLY A 178 12.72 -9.70 -6.75
C GLY A 178 11.87 -10.86 -6.19
N GLU A 179 12.40 -11.65 -5.25
CA GLU A 179 11.66 -12.74 -4.63
C GLU A 179 10.48 -12.20 -3.83
N LEU A 180 9.32 -12.84 -3.98
CA LEU A 180 8.08 -12.52 -3.26
C LEU A 180 7.45 -13.81 -2.75
N LYS A 181 7.25 -13.91 -1.43
CA LYS A 181 6.69 -15.09 -0.76
C LYS A 181 5.56 -14.70 0.18
N ARG A 182 4.49 -15.48 0.16
CA ARG A 182 3.42 -15.38 1.17
C ARG A 182 3.93 -15.89 2.52
N PHE A 183 3.76 -15.09 3.56
CA PHE A 183 4.19 -15.41 4.92
C PHE A 183 3.03 -15.86 5.80
N LEU A 184 1.87 -15.19 5.72
CA LEU A 184 0.66 -15.62 6.43
C LEU A 184 -0.60 -15.29 5.64
N THR A 185 -1.68 -15.97 6.02
CA THR A 185 -3.05 -15.72 5.58
C THR A 185 -3.93 -15.52 6.82
N GLY A 186 -4.73 -14.46 6.83
CA GLY A 186 -5.61 -14.10 7.92
C GLY A 186 -6.91 -14.92 7.95
N PRO A 187 -7.70 -14.81 9.04
CA PRO A 187 -9.00 -15.44 9.15
C PRO A 187 -10.03 -14.87 8.16
N LEU A 188 -11.16 -15.55 8.05
CA LEU A 188 -12.26 -15.16 7.16
C LEU A 188 -12.74 -13.72 7.48
N GLY A 189 -12.90 -12.92 6.43
CA GLY A 189 -13.48 -11.58 6.51
C GLY A 189 -12.60 -10.55 7.21
N CYS A 190 -11.32 -10.82 7.47
CA CYS A 190 -10.40 -9.81 8.00
C CYS A 190 -9.66 -9.08 6.88
N GLU A 191 -9.08 -7.94 7.21
CA GLU A 191 -7.85 -7.46 6.57
C GLU A 191 -6.63 -7.79 7.45
N VAL A 192 -5.45 -7.86 6.83
CA VAL A 192 -4.18 -7.92 7.55
C VAL A 192 -3.56 -6.53 7.47
N THR A 193 -3.28 -5.91 8.60
CA THR A 193 -2.80 -4.52 8.66
C THR A 193 -1.98 -4.31 9.93
N GLY A 194 -1.18 -3.26 9.99
CA GLY A 194 -0.31 -2.96 11.13
C GLY A 194 0.77 -4.01 11.37
N ILE A 195 2.01 -3.55 11.52
CA ILE A 195 3.16 -4.42 11.72
C ILE A 195 4.18 -3.71 12.62
N ALA A 196 4.72 -4.46 13.58
CA ALA A 196 5.87 -4.07 14.37
C ALA A 196 6.70 -5.31 14.71
N ALA A 197 7.97 -5.13 15.04
CA ALA A 197 8.85 -6.21 15.47
C ALA A 197 9.61 -5.85 16.73
N THR A 198 10.04 -6.85 17.50
CA THR A 198 11.07 -6.65 18.51
C THR A 198 12.42 -6.29 17.86
N PRO A 199 13.32 -5.55 18.54
CA PRO A 199 14.61 -5.19 17.96
C PRO A 199 15.49 -6.38 17.53
N ASP A 200 15.37 -7.52 18.21
CA ASP A 200 16.08 -8.76 17.85
C ASP A 200 15.42 -9.54 16.69
N PHE A 201 14.25 -9.07 16.22
CA PHE A 201 13.43 -9.65 15.16
C PHE A 201 13.03 -11.11 15.42
N ARG A 202 12.87 -11.48 16.70
CA ARG A 202 12.34 -12.78 17.12
C ARG A 202 10.83 -12.81 17.23
N THR A 203 10.20 -11.64 17.34
CA THR A 203 8.76 -11.49 17.50
C THR A 203 8.23 -10.45 16.53
N LEU A 204 7.20 -10.82 15.75
CA LEU A 204 6.39 -9.92 14.94
C LEU A 204 5.02 -9.73 15.58
N PHE A 205 4.53 -8.51 15.59
CA PHE A 205 3.20 -8.12 16.02
C PHE A 205 2.42 -7.68 14.78
N ILE A 206 1.36 -8.42 14.44
CA ILE A 206 0.55 -8.16 13.24
C ILE A 206 -0.90 -7.95 13.66
N ASN A 207 -1.60 -6.93 13.15
CA ASN A 207 -3.02 -6.78 13.44
C ASN A 207 -3.88 -7.55 12.44
N ILE A 208 -4.88 -8.21 12.99
CA ILE A 208 -6.00 -8.79 12.25
C ILE A 208 -7.20 -7.89 12.54
N GLN A 209 -7.62 -7.14 11.54
CA GLN A 209 -8.69 -6.17 11.67
C GLN A 209 -10.01 -6.72 11.13
N HIS A 210 -11.09 -6.40 11.84
CA HIS A 210 -12.49 -6.71 11.52
C HIS A 210 -12.78 -8.14 11.02
N PRO A 211 -12.25 -9.21 11.65
CA PRO A 211 -12.57 -10.57 11.23
C PRO A 211 -14.08 -10.78 11.15
N GLY A 212 -14.55 -11.37 10.05
CA GLY A 212 -15.96 -11.50 9.75
C GLY A 212 -16.64 -10.21 9.29
N GLU A 213 -15.97 -9.36 8.50
CA GLU A 213 -16.59 -8.24 7.79
C GLU A 213 -17.93 -8.69 7.16
N GLY A 214 -18.98 -7.88 7.36
CA GLY A 214 -20.35 -8.21 6.94
C GLY A 214 -21.18 -8.98 7.97
N SER A 215 -20.61 -9.31 9.14
CA SER A 215 -21.38 -9.88 10.26
C SER A 215 -22.47 -8.91 10.75
N THR A 216 -23.62 -9.46 11.14
CA THR A 216 -24.69 -8.74 11.84
C THR A 216 -24.78 -9.23 13.30
N ALA A 217 -25.70 -8.66 14.08
CA ALA A 217 -25.92 -9.10 15.47
C ALA A 217 -26.32 -10.59 15.57
N ASP A 218 -27.07 -11.09 14.57
CA ASP A 218 -27.64 -12.44 14.57
C ASP A 218 -26.93 -13.41 13.60
N ASN A 219 -26.01 -12.91 12.78
CA ASN A 219 -25.26 -13.72 11.82
C ASN A 219 -23.77 -13.34 11.82
N LEU A 220 -22.96 -14.15 12.50
CA LEU A 220 -21.52 -13.96 12.60
C LEU A 220 -20.80 -14.76 11.52
N LEU A 221 -20.05 -14.08 10.66
CA LEU A 221 -19.32 -14.68 9.54
C LEU A 221 -17.93 -15.19 9.92
N SER A 222 -17.41 -14.79 11.08
CA SER A 222 -16.18 -15.31 11.65
C SER A 222 -16.37 -15.57 13.14
N THR A 223 -15.55 -16.46 13.67
CA THR A 223 -15.50 -16.77 15.11
C THR A 223 -14.08 -16.60 15.67
N TRP A 224 -13.16 -16.09 14.85
CA TRP A 224 -11.80 -15.80 15.27
C TRP A 224 -11.77 -14.59 16.23
N PRO A 225 -10.94 -14.61 17.30
CA PRO A 225 -9.93 -15.62 17.62
C PRO A 225 -10.44 -16.76 18.52
N ASP A 226 -11.58 -16.59 19.18
CA ASP A 226 -11.97 -17.42 20.33
C ASP A 226 -12.71 -18.73 19.94
N GLY A 227 -13.08 -18.90 18.66
CA GLY A 227 -13.73 -20.10 18.13
C GLY A 227 -15.26 -20.09 18.23
N PRO A 228 -15.92 -21.21 17.83
CA PRO A 228 -17.37 -21.27 17.63
C PRO A 228 -18.21 -20.78 18.81
N GLY A 229 -19.29 -20.05 18.51
CA GLY A 229 -20.20 -19.48 19.51
C GLY A 229 -19.69 -18.18 20.16
N ARG A 230 -18.53 -17.65 19.72
CA ARG A 230 -17.99 -16.37 20.18
C ARG A 230 -18.07 -15.31 19.08
N ARG A 231 -18.26 -14.06 19.50
CA ARG A 231 -18.25 -12.90 18.60
C ARG A 231 -16.82 -12.67 18.08
N PRO A 232 -16.63 -12.45 16.76
CA PRO A 232 -15.30 -12.19 16.24
C PRO A 232 -14.78 -10.84 16.75
N ARG A 233 -13.47 -10.74 16.93
CA ARG A 233 -12.80 -9.59 17.51
C ARG A 233 -11.49 -9.30 16.78
N SER A 234 -11.24 -8.04 16.44
CA SER A 234 -9.90 -7.64 16.03
C SER A 234 -8.89 -7.94 17.14
N ALA A 235 -7.69 -8.36 16.76
CA ALA A 235 -6.61 -8.59 17.71
C ALA A 235 -5.24 -8.45 17.05
N THR A 236 -4.23 -8.17 17.86
CA THR A 236 -2.82 -8.28 17.48
C THR A 236 -2.35 -9.70 17.72
N VAL A 237 -1.84 -10.37 16.69
CA VAL A 237 -1.19 -11.66 16.81
C VAL A 237 0.30 -11.48 17.06
N VAL A 238 0.85 -12.38 17.87
CA VAL A 238 2.28 -12.46 18.18
C VAL A 238 2.85 -13.64 17.43
N ILE A 239 3.70 -13.39 16.45
CA ILE A 239 4.32 -14.41 15.61
C ILE A 239 5.76 -14.60 16.06
N THR A 240 6.11 -15.84 16.39
CA THR A 240 7.45 -16.26 16.82
C THR A 240 7.81 -17.57 16.15
N ARG A 241 9.10 -17.89 16.07
CA ARG A 241 9.55 -19.24 15.70
C ARG A 241 9.59 -20.15 16.91
N GLU A 242 9.20 -21.41 16.72
CA GLU A 242 9.24 -22.43 17.78
C GLU A 242 10.66 -22.67 18.32
N ASP A 243 11.68 -22.51 17.47
CA ASP A 243 13.09 -22.65 17.85
C ASP A 243 13.69 -21.41 18.52
N GLY A 244 12.89 -20.37 18.75
CA GLY A 244 13.29 -19.12 19.41
C GLY A 244 14.31 -18.29 18.62
N ARG A 245 14.58 -18.63 17.35
CA ARG A 245 15.49 -17.88 16.48
C ARG A 245 14.77 -16.68 15.82
N ARG A 246 15.57 -15.88 15.12
CA ARG A 246 15.12 -14.73 14.32
C ARG A 246 14.17 -15.17 13.20
N LEU A 247 13.11 -14.40 12.92
CA LEU A 247 11.97 -14.84 12.09
C LEU A 247 12.30 -15.19 10.64
N LEU A 248 13.28 -14.53 10.04
CA LEU A 248 13.82 -14.83 8.71
C LEU A 248 15.34 -14.64 8.70
#